data_AF-A0A9X1XG16-F1
#
_entry.id   AF-A0A9X1XG16-F1
#
_cell.length_a   1.000
_cell.length_b   1.000
_cell.length_c   1.000
_cell.angle_alpha   90.00
_cell.angle_beta   90.00
_cell.angle_gamma   90.00
#
_symmetry.space_group_name_H-M   'P 1'
#
loop_
_entity.id
_entity.type
_entity.pdbx_description
1 polymer ?
#
loop_
_entity_poly.entity_id
_entity_poly.type
_entity_poly.pdbx_seq_one_letter_code
_entity_poly.pdbx_strand_id
1 'polypeptide(L)'
;MEQQLREQFDGLLEKYTELLLGDSDEDKKEKVKMWALYTYIAKSMPALVKHWNERYPEGKEGIKEIISEIKQLNEQHRQDSGK
;
A
#
# COMPACT_ATOMS: atom_id res chain seq x y z
N MET A 1 -19.49 8.00 7.90
CA MET A 1 -19.18 6.55 7.84
C MET A 1 -19.58 5.95 9.16
N GLU A 2 -20.48 4.98 9.15
CA GLU A 2 -20.83 4.20 10.34
C GLU A 2 -19.57 3.51 10.89
N GLN A 3 -19.39 3.52 12.21
CA GLN A 3 -18.19 2.99 12.88
C GLN A 3 -17.93 1.52 12.48
N GLN A 4 -18.99 0.72 12.41
CA GLN A 4 -18.95 -0.68 11.98
C GLN A 4 -18.29 -0.88 10.60
N LEU A 5 -18.59 0.01 9.63
CA LEU A 5 -18.00 -0.09 8.30
C LEU A 5 -16.49 0.16 8.32
N ARG A 6 -16.02 1.08 9.18
CA ARG A 6 -14.58 1.36 9.30
C ARG A 6 -13.83 0.17 9.86
N GLU A 7 -14.38 -0.47 10.89
CA GLU A 7 -13.80 -1.66 11.52
C GLU A 7 -13.77 -2.84 10.54
N GLN A 8 -14.86 -3.07 9.80
CA GLN A 8 -14.91 -4.12 8.77
C GLN A 8 -13.91 -3.87 7.64
N PHE A 9 -13.75 -2.61 7.21
CA PHE A 9 -12.77 -2.28 6.18
C PHE A 9 -11.33 -2.39 6.67
N ASP A 10 -11.07 -2.02 7.94
CA ASP A 10 -9.74 -2.20 8.54
C ASP A 10 -9.36 -3.68 8.60
N GLY A 11 -10.30 -4.56 9.00
CA GLY A 11 -10.06 -6.01 8.98
C GLY A 11 -9.82 -6.58 7.57
N LEU A 12 -10.44 -6.01 6.53
CA LEU A 12 -10.11 -6.36 5.14
C LEU A 12 -8.68 -5.96 4.78
N LEU A 13 -8.27 -4.75 5.15
CA LEU A 13 -6.94 -4.23 4.86
C LEU A 13 -5.86 -5.00 5.63
N GLU A 14 -6.11 -5.33 6.89
CA GLU A 14 -5.27 -6.21 7.71
C GLU A 14 -5.08 -7.55 7.02
N LYS A 15 -6.18 -8.24 6.67
CA LYS A 15 -6.08 -9.55 6.03
C LYS A 15 -5.38 -9.51 4.67
N TYR A 16 -5.63 -8.45 3.89
CA TYR A 16 -4.95 -8.24 2.62
C TYR A 16 -3.44 -8.05 2.80
N THR A 17 -3.03 -7.30 3.83
CA THR A 17 -1.64 -7.07 4.18
C THR A 17 -0.96 -8.37 4.61
N GLU A 18 -1.60 -9.17 5.47
CA GLU A 18 -1.08 -10.49 5.87
C GLU A 18 -0.86 -11.41 4.66
N LEU A 19 -1.85 -11.52 3.78
CA LEU A 19 -1.76 -12.39 2.59
C LEU A 19 -0.70 -11.90 1.60
N LEU A 20 -0.39 -10.60 1.61
CA LEU A 20 0.59 -10.01 0.72
C LEU A 20 2.01 -10.12 1.30
N LEU A 21 2.20 -9.87 2.60
CA LEU A 21 3.53 -9.66 3.21
C LEU A 21 3.91 -10.73 4.23
N GLY A 22 2.98 -11.62 4.59
CA GLY A 22 3.16 -12.68 5.59
C GLY A 22 2.77 -12.29 7.01
N ASP A 23 2.60 -11.00 7.28
CA ASP A 23 2.14 -10.43 8.54
C ASP A 23 1.47 -9.05 8.29
N SER A 24 0.90 -8.44 9.32
CA SER A 24 0.18 -7.18 9.21
C SER A 24 0.31 -6.32 10.47
N ASP A 25 1.46 -5.67 10.64
CA ASP A 25 1.59 -4.59 11.60
C ASP A 25 1.01 -3.26 11.05
N GLU A 26 0.85 -2.27 11.94
CA GLU A 26 0.26 -0.97 11.60
C GLU A 26 1.07 -0.21 10.52
N ASP A 27 2.40 -0.34 10.50
CA ASP A 27 3.25 0.32 9.51
C ASP A 27 3.06 -0.32 8.12
N LYS A 28 3.02 -1.66 8.06
CA LYS A 28 2.76 -2.42 6.83
C LYS A 28 1.37 -2.14 6.28
N LYS A 29 0.33 -2.09 7.14
CA LYS A 29 -1.03 -1.71 6.75
C LYS A 29 -1.07 -0.33 6.10
N GLU A 30 -0.44 0.66 6.72
CA GLU A 30 -0.44 2.02 6.19
C GLU A 30 0.34 2.12 4.87
N LYS A 31 1.50 1.45 4.75
CA LYS A 31 2.25 1.35 3.48
C LYS A 31 1.42 0.74 2.36
N VAL A 32 0.77 -0.39 2.61
CA VAL A 32 -0.09 -1.08 1.63
C VAL A 32 -1.26 -0.19 1.20
N LYS A 33 -1.89 0.51 2.16
CA LYS A 33 -2.97 1.46 1.88
C LYS A 33 -2.51 2.65 1.06
N MET A 34 -1.38 3.27 1.40
CA MET A 34 -0.79 4.37 0.63
C MET A 34 -0.48 3.92 -0.80
N TRP A 35 0.14 2.75 -0.96
CA TRP A 35 0.44 2.18 -2.27
C TRP A 35 -0.82 1.90 -3.09
N ALA A 36 -1.82 1.23 -2.50
CA ALA A 36 -3.06 0.89 -3.18
C ALA A 36 -3.81 2.15 -3.64
N LEU A 37 -3.91 3.15 -2.75
CA LEU A 37 -4.58 4.40 -3.05
C LEU A 37 -3.83 5.20 -4.13
N TYR A 38 -2.52 5.38 -3.97
CA TYR A 38 -1.70 6.08 -4.98
C TYR A 38 -1.80 5.39 -6.34
N THR A 39 -1.72 4.06 -6.39
CA THR A 39 -1.83 3.27 -7.62
C THR A 39 -3.19 3.43 -8.27
N TYR A 40 -4.26 3.44 -7.48
CA TYR A 40 -5.61 3.65 -7.99
C TYR A 40 -5.80 5.06 -8.56
N ILE A 41 -5.32 6.10 -7.86
CA ILE A 41 -5.39 7.49 -8.33
C ILE A 41 -4.53 7.67 -9.59
N ALA A 42 -3.35 7.06 -9.66
CA ALA A 42 -2.50 7.13 -10.85
C ALA A 42 -3.17 6.54 -12.09
N LYS A 43 -3.98 5.48 -11.92
CA LYS A 43 -4.74 4.85 -13.00
C LYS A 43 -6.01 5.63 -13.36
N SER A 44 -6.75 6.11 -12.36
CA SER A 44 -8.05 6.77 -12.57
C SER A 44 -7.93 8.26 -12.92
N MET A 45 -6.89 8.94 -12.42
CA MET A 45 -6.65 10.38 -12.58
C MET A 45 -5.15 10.68 -12.78
N PRO A 46 -4.57 10.28 -13.93
CA PRO A 46 -3.13 10.43 -14.19
C PRO A 46 -2.67 11.89 -14.17
N ALA A 47 -3.50 12.84 -14.61
CA ALA A 47 -3.19 14.27 -14.57
C ALA A 47 -3.02 14.79 -13.13
N LEU A 48 -3.84 14.29 -12.18
CA LEU A 48 -3.76 14.67 -10.77
C LEU A 48 -2.46 14.15 -10.14
N VAL A 49 -2.14 12.88 -10.36
CA VAL A 49 -0.87 12.30 -9.86
C VAL A 49 0.33 12.99 -10.48
N LYS A 50 0.29 13.32 -11.78
CA LYS A 50 1.36 14.09 -12.42
C LYS A 50 1.55 15.46 -11.73
N HIS A 51 0.48 16.21 -11.53
CA HIS A 51 0.54 17.51 -10.85
C HIS A 51 1.08 17.38 -9.42
N TRP A 52 0.61 16.40 -8.66
CA TRP A 52 1.09 16.15 -7.30
C TRP A 52 2.59 15.78 -7.28
N ASN A 53 3.02 14.91 -8.20
CA ASN A 53 4.42 14.49 -8.33
C ASN A 53 5.37 15.63 -8.71
N GLU A 54 4.91 16.58 -9.54
CA GLU A 54 5.68 17.77 -9.90
C GLU A 54 5.79 18.75 -8.72
N ARG A 55 4.74 18.82 -7.89
CA ARG A 55 4.67 19.69 -6.71
C ARG A 55 5.47 19.15 -5.52
N TYR A 56 5.50 17.84 -5.34
CA TYR A 56 6.13 17.17 -4.19
C TYR A 56 7.06 16.05 -4.66
N PRO A 57 8.24 16.38 -5.22
CA PRO A 57 9.19 15.39 -5.74
C PRO A 57 9.68 14.42 -4.65
N GLU A 58 9.85 14.89 -3.42
CA GLU A 58 10.18 14.06 -2.24
C GLU A 58 9.06 13.08 -1.89
N GLY A 59 7.80 13.51 -1.99
CA GLY A 59 6.63 12.64 -1.79
C GLY A 59 6.57 11.54 -2.83
N LYS A 60 6.89 11.86 -4.09
CA LYS A 60 6.99 10.87 -5.17
C LYS A 60 8.10 9.84 -4.89
N GLU A 61 9.27 10.26 -4.42
CA GLU A 61 10.33 9.32 -4.05
C GLU A 61 9.91 8.44 -2.86
N GLY A 62 9.27 9.00 -1.83
CA GLY A 62 8.75 8.21 -0.71
C GLY A 62 7.74 7.13 -1.15
N ILE A 63 6.85 7.42 -2.10
CA ILE A 63 5.96 6.40 -2.67
C ILE A 63 6.73 5.30 -3.41
N LYS A 64 7.82 5.64 -4.13
CA LYS A 64 8.65 4.62 -4.79
C LYS A 64 9.35 3.72 -3.79
N GLU A 65 9.84 4.28 -2.68
CA GLU A 65 10.46 3.52 -1.59
C GLU A 65 9.45 2.54 -0.98
N ILE A 66 8.24 3.01 -0.67
CA ILE A 66 7.13 2.17 -0.18
C ILE A 66 6.84 1.02 -1.15
N ILE A 67 6.75 1.30 -2.46
CA ILE A 67 6.52 0.27 -3.48
C ILE A 67 7.66 -0.75 -3.53
N SER A 68 8.91 -0.28 -3.39
CA SER A 68 10.08 -1.16 -3.38
C SER A 68 10.08 -2.07 -2.16
N GLU A 69 9.77 -1.54 -0.98
CA GLU A 69 9.70 -2.28 0.26
C GLU A 69 8.59 -3.35 0.23
N ILE A 70 7.38 -2.99 -0.22
CA ILE A 70 6.27 -3.94 -0.41
C ILE A 70 6.68 -5.10 -1.33
N LYS A 71 7.38 -4.81 -2.43
CA LYS A 71 7.87 -5.85 -3.35
C LYS A 71 8.89 -6.77 -2.69
N GLN A 72 9.82 -6.20 -1.93
CA GLN A 72 10.84 -6.97 -1.22
C GLN A 72 10.21 -7.90 -0.18
N LEU A 73 9.29 -7.37 0.64
CA LEU A 73 8.58 -8.14 1.67
C LEU A 73 7.69 -9.23 1.04
N ASN A 74 6.97 -8.94 -0.04
CA ASN A 74 6.17 -9.94 -0.75
C ASN A 74 7.05 -11.06 -1.31
N GLU A 75 8.19 -10.73 -1.90
CA GLU A 75 9.13 -11.73 -2.42
C GLU A 75 9.69 -12.61 -1.30
N GLN A 76 10.08 -12.02 -0.15
CA GLN A 76 10.49 -12.77 1.04
C GLN A 76 9.39 -13.73 1.51
N HIS A 77 8.15 -13.23 1.64
CA HIS A 77 7.02 -14.05 2.05
C HIS A 77 6.77 -15.22 1.08
N ARG A 78 6.87 -14.99 -0.22
CA ARG A 78 6.70 -16.04 -1.24
C ARG A 78 7.80 -17.10 -1.18
N GLN A 79 9.04 -16.71 -0.88
CA GLN A 79 10.15 -17.64 -0.69
C GLN A 79 9.99 -18.49 0.56
N ASP A 80 9.49 -17.90 1.65
CA ASP A 80 9.28 -18.61 2.92
C ASP A 80 8.05 -19.53 2.86
N SER A 81 7.00 -19.15 2.12
CA SER A 81 5.77 -19.94 1.95
C SER A 81 5.88 -21.03 0.88
N GLY A 82 6.94 -21.00 0.07
CA GLY A 82 7.25 -21.99 -0.96
C GLY A 82 8.12 -23.15 -0.49
N LYS A 83 8.48 -23.19 0.81
CA LYS A 83 9.07 -24.34 1.50
C LYS A 83 7.98 -25.14 2.22
#